data_AF-A0AB33ANZ3-F1
#
_entry.id   AF-A0AB33ANZ3-F1
#
_cell.length_a   1.000
_cell.length_b   1.000
_cell.length_c   1.000
_cell.angle_alpha   90.00
_cell.angle_beta   90.00
_cell.angle_gamma   90.00
#
_symmetry.space_group_name_H-M   'P 1'
#
loop_
_entity.id
_entity.type
_entity.pdbx_description
1 polymer ?
#
loop_
_entity_poly.entity_id
_entity_poly.type
_entity_poly.pdbx_seq_one_letter_code
_entity_poly.pdbx_strand_id
1 'polypeptide(L)'
;MVRKAYDSRSFGVFSFIKSDIFVIILVSYSQRESILKWSLILKRRKLMAKNTSDSIEEYIKQLLAQSGIAEIKRSNLADAFQVVPSQINYVIKTRFTESRGYTVESKRGGGGYIRIARVRFSDQHQMFDNLMANIGERISEQVFTDLIQLLFDEKIISEREGNLILATATDEVLGKDAPEIRARMLRKILQRLDRKGFHL
;
A
#
# COMPACT_ATOMS: atom_id res chain seq x y z
N MET A 1 -17.48 -37.22 66.78
CA MET A 1 -16.14 -37.83 66.92
C MET A 1 -15.88 -38.62 65.64
N VAL A 2 -15.36 -37.99 64.58
CA VAL A 2 -13.94 -37.79 64.24
C VAL A 2 -13.26 -39.06 63.69
N ARG A 3 -12.70 -38.91 62.46
CA ARG A 3 -11.64 -39.70 61.78
C ARG A 3 -12.07 -41.00 61.07
N LYS A 4 -11.53 -41.39 59.90
CA LYS A 4 -10.54 -40.78 58.99
C LYS A 4 -10.49 -41.58 57.67
N ALA A 5 -10.11 -40.88 56.60
CA ALA A 5 -9.16 -41.25 55.56
C ALA A 5 -9.33 -42.59 54.81
N TYR A 6 -9.63 -42.46 53.52
CA TYR A 6 -9.01 -43.28 52.49
C TYR A 6 -8.12 -42.40 51.62
N ASP A 7 -6.87 -42.83 51.48
CA ASP A 7 -5.77 -42.17 50.81
C ASP A 7 -5.50 -42.84 49.44
N SER A 8 -5.21 -41.96 48.47
CA SER A 8 -4.26 -42.08 47.35
C SER A 8 -4.25 -43.24 46.33
N ARG A 9 -4.33 -42.79 45.06
CA ARG A 9 -3.69 -43.28 43.80
C ARG A 9 -4.35 -44.48 43.12
N SER A 10 -4.83 -44.38 41.88
CA SER A 10 -4.03 -44.09 40.66
C SER A 10 -4.93 -43.52 39.54
N PHE A 11 -4.63 -42.32 39.02
CA PHE A 11 -4.09 -42.06 37.66
C PHE A 11 -4.85 -42.69 36.48
N GLY A 12 -5.54 -41.84 35.71
CA GLY A 12 -6.22 -42.16 34.46
C GLY A 12 -6.65 -40.89 33.72
N VAL A 13 -5.64 -40.13 33.27
CA VAL A 13 -5.62 -39.11 32.20
C VAL A 13 -6.94 -38.88 31.46
N PHE A 14 -7.66 -37.79 31.72
CA PHE A 14 -8.55 -37.11 30.75
C PHE A 14 -9.14 -35.83 31.37
N SER A 15 -8.36 -34.75 31.46
CA SER A 15 -8.91 -33.40 31.67
C SER A 15 -7.79 -32.37 31.62
N PHE A 16 -7.41 -31.84 30.44
CA PHE A 16 -6.59 -30.62 30.40
C PHE A 16 -6.49 -29.94 29.02
N ILE A 17 -7.58 -29.71 28.25
CA ILE A 17 -7.50 -28.84 27.04
C ILE A 17 -8.82 -28.09 26.76
N LYS A 18 -9.44 -27.43 27.75
CA LYS A 18 -10.62 -26.56 27.47
C LYS A 18 -10.56 -25.15 28.07
N SER A 19 -9.60 -24.81 28.92
CA SER A 19 -9.51 -23.48 29.55
C SER A 19 -8.66 -22.46 28.77
N ASP A 20 -7.65 -22.89 28.01
CA ASP A 20 -6.67 -21.95 27.42
C ASP A 20 -7.12 -21.33 26.09
N ILE A 21 -8.04 -21.99 25.38
CA ILE A 21 -8.58 -21.48 24.10
C ILE A 21 -9.46 -20.24 24.35
N PHE A 22 -10.18 -20.19 25.47
CA PHE A 22 -11.09 -19.07 25.76
C PHE A 22 -10.35 -17.78 26.10
N VAL A 23 -9.18 -17.87 26.75
CA VAL A 23 -8.32 -16.72 27.05
C VAL A 23 -7.64 -16.19 25.79
N ILE A 24 -7.19 -17.08 24.88
CA ILE A 24 -6.59 -16.67 23.60
C ILE A 24 -7.63 -15.95 22.71
N ILE A 25 -8.88 -16.42 22.71
CA ILE A 25 -9.98 -15.78 21.95
C ILE A 25 -10.30 -14.40 22.52
N LEU A 26 -10.36 -14.24 23.85
CA LEU A 26 -10.66 -12.95 24.48
C LEU A 26 -9.52 -11.93 24.33
N VAL A 27 -8.26 -12.35 24.45
CA VAL A 27 -7.09 -11.50 24.17
C VAL A 27 -7.07 -11.10 22.68
N SER A 28 -7.40 -12.01 21.76
CA SER A 28 -7.52 -11.70 20.33
C SER A 28 -8.69 -10.77 19.99
N TYR A 29 -9.80 -10.86 20.73
CA TYR A 29 -10.97 -10.00 20.55
C TYR A 29 -10.71 -8.57 21.03
N SER A 30 -10.02 -8.42 22.18
CA SER A 30 -9.60 -7.11 22.70
C SER A 30 -8.54 -6.43 21.82
N GLN A 31 -7.64 -7.20 21.17
CA GLN A 31 -6.67 -6.66 20.21
C GLN A 31 -7.35 -6.26 18.87
N ARG A 32 -8.41 -6.96 18.45
CA ARG A 32 -9.17 -6.67 17.22
C ARG A 32 -9.89 -5.33 17.24
N GLU A 33 -10.49 -4.96 18.38
CA GLU A 33 -11.08 -3.62 18.53
C GLU A 33 -10.05 -2.51 18.35
N SER A 34 -8.83 -2.72 18.87
CA SER A 34 -7.72 -1.78 18.69
C SER A 34 -7.33 -1.66 17.21
N ILE A 35 -7.16 -2.78 16.49
CA ILE A 35 -6.78 -2.77 15.07
C ILE A 35 -7.88 -2.17 14.17
N LEU A 36 -9.15 -2.47 14.45
CA LEU A 36 -10.29 -1.88 13.72
C LEU A 36 -10.44 -0.40 14.03
N LYS A 37 -10.22 0.01 15.28
CA LYS A 37 -10.16 1.42 15.67
C LYS A 37 -8.99 2.13 14.99
N TRP A 38 -7.83 1.50 14.86
CA TRP A 38 -6.68 2.03 14.12
C TRP A 38 -6.95 2.11 12.61
N SER A 39 -7.63 1.12 12.01
CA SER A 39 -8.00 1.15 10.59
C SER A 39 -9.06 2.22 10.31
N LEU A 40 -10.02 2.41 11.22
CA LEU A 40 -10.98 3.51 11.20
C LEU A 40 -10.31 4.85 11.44
N ILE A 41 -9.33 4.97 12.35
CA ILE A 41 -8.55 6.20 12.57
C ILE A 41 -7.69 6.52 11.35
N LEU A 42 -7.12 5.52 10.68
CA LEU A 42 -6.36 5.69 9.42
C LEU A 42 -7.27 6.06 8.25
N LYS A 43 -8.44 5.40 8.08
CA LYS A 43 -9.46 5.77 7.08
C LYS A 43 -10.05 7.15 7.38
N ARG A 44 -10.28 7.49 8.65
CA ARG A 44 -10.81 8.78 9.10
C ARG A 44 -9.76 9.89 9.02
N ARG A 45 -8.46 9.60 9.21
CA ARG A 45 -7.35 10.51 8.86
C ARG A 45 -7.27 10.74 7.35
N LYS A 46 -7.43 9.69 6.53
CA LYS A 46 -7.49 9.78 5.06
C LYS A 46 -8.69 10.62 4.56
N LEU A 47 -9.80 10.61 5.30
CA LEU A 47 -11.01 11.39 5.01
C LEU A 47 -11.01 12.81 5.61
N MET A 48 -10.31 13.07 6.73
CA MET A 48 -10.31 14.36 7.42
C MET A 48 -9.16 15.30 7.04
N ALA A 49 -8.18 14.86 6.26
CA ALA A 49 -7.07 15.70 5.84
C ALA A 49 -6.84 15.59 4.33
N LYS A 50 -7.79 16.06 3.51
CA LYS A 50 -7.44 16.50 2.15
C LYS A 50 -6.57 17.74 2.29
N ASN A 51 -5.28 17.52 2.51
CA ASN A 51 -4.31 18.60 2.45
C ASN A 51 -4.25 19.12 1.01
N THR A 52 -3.73 20.33 0.82
CA THR A 52 -3.71 20.95 -0.51
C THR A 52 -2.97 20.09 -1.56
N SER A 53 -1.97 19.30 -1.15
CA SER A 53 -1.26 18.36 -2.05
C SER A 53 -2.18 17.27 -2.59
N ASP A 54 -3.02 16.69 -1.74
CA ASP A 54 -3.93 15.62 -2.12
C ASP A 54 -5.03 16.17 -3.06
N SER A 55 -5.48 17.40 -2.83
CA SER A 55 -6.41 18.09 -3.74
C SER A 55 -5.79 18.38 -5.12
N ILE A 56 -4.52 18.81 -5.17
CA ILE A 56 -3.78 19.01 -6.42
C ILE A 56 -3.60 17.67 -7.16
N GLU A 57 -3.26 16.60 -6.44
CA GLU A 57 -3.12 15.26 -7.00
C GLU A 57 -4.43 14.78 -7.64
N GLU A 58 -5.55 14.90 -6.92
CA GLU A 58 -6.87 14.48 -7.40
C GLU A 58 -7.29 15.25 -8.65
N TYR A 59 -7.02 16.56 -8.68
CA TYR A 59 -7.30 17.40 -9.86
C TYR A 59 -6.50 16.96 -11.09
N ILE A 60 -5.18 16.72 -10.93
CA ILE A 60 -4.34 16.25 -12.05
C ILE A 60 -4.81 14.85 -12.51
N LYS A 61 -5.19 13.97 -11.58
CA LYS A 61 -5.78 12.65 -11.91
C LYS A 61 -7.07 12.75 -12.71
N GLN A 62 -7.93 13.74 -12.42
CA GLN A 62 -9.14 13.99 -13.20
C GLN A 62 -8.82 14.44 -14.63
N LEU A 63 -7.83 15.33 -14.82
CA LEU A 63 -7.36 15.70 -16.17
C LEU A 63 -6.84 14.49 -16.95
N LEU A 64 -6.04 13.65 -16.29
CA LEU A 64 -5.51 12.41 -16.88
C LEU A 64 -6.61 11.41 -17.24
N ALA A 65 -7.70 11.34 -16.46
CA ALA A 65 -8.81 10.43 -16.74
C ALA A 65 -9.56 10.79 -18.03
N GLN A 66 -9.58 12.07 -18.42
CA GLN A 66 -10.31 12.54 -19.61
C GLN A 66 -9.55 12.29 -20.91
N SER A 67 -8.23 12.55 -20.94
CA SER A 67 -7.42 12.57 -22.17
C SER A 67 -6.22 11.61 -22.14
N GLY A 68 -5.88 11.04 -20.99
CA GLY A 68 -4.64 10.28 -20.77
C GLY A 68 -3.37 11.15 -20.60
N ILE A 69 -3.45 12.44 -20.93
CA ILE A 69 -2.34 13.40 -20.88
C ILE A 69 -2.83 14.72 -20.26
N ALA A 70 -2.18 15.16 -19.19
CA ALA A 70 -2.43 16.45 -18.56
C ALA A 70 -1.28 17.42 -18.89
N GLU A 71 -1.58 18.49 -19.60
CA GLU A 71 -0.66 19.60 -19.82
C GLU A 71 -1.06 20.78 -18.94
N ILE A 72 -0.17 21.17 -18.01
CA ILE A 72 -0.46 22.17 -16.99
C ILE A 72 0.61 23.25 -16.97
N LYS A 73 0.19 24.49 -16.71
CA LYS A 73 1.10 25.59 -16.35
C LYS A 73 1.24 25.65 -14.83
N ARG A 74 2.49 25.61 -14.35
CA ARG A 74 2.79 25.63 -12.91
C ARG A 74 2.22 26.86 -12.21
N SER A 75 2.34 28.04 -12.84
CA SER A 75 1.80 29.30 -12.31
C SER A 75 0.28 29.22 -12.17
N ASN A 76 -0.42 28.86 -13.24
CA ASN A 76 -1.89 28.82 -13.24
C ASN A 76 -2.43 27.84 -12.20
N LEU A 77 -1.77 26.67 -12.05
CA LEU A 77 -2.18 25.69 -11.06
C LEU A 77 -1.88 26.17 -9.62
N ALA A 78 -0.76 26.85 -9.42
CA ALA A 78 -0.41 27.47 -8.14
C ALA A 78 -1.45 28.54 -7.75
N ASP A 79 -1.85 29.40 -8.69
CA ASP A 79 -2.85 30.44 -8.47
C ASP A 79 -4.23 29.85 -8.17
N ALA A 80 -4.65 28.83 -8.92
CA ALA A 80 -5.95 28.18 -8.74
C ALA A 80 -6.10 27.52 -7.35
N PHE A 81 -5.02 26.95 -6.83
CA PHE A 81 -5.00 26.34 -5.50
C PHE A 81 -4.50 27.29 -4.40
N GLN A 82 -4.22 28.56 -4.74
CA GLN A 82 -3.67 29.58 -3.84
C GLN A 82 -2.42 29.12 -3.08
N VAL A 83 -1.48 28.47 -3.78
CA VAL A 83 -0.21 27.96 -3.24
C VAL A 83 1.00 28.53 -3.96
N VAL A 84 2.17 28.38 -3.36
CA VAL A 84 3.45 28.71 -4.01
C VAL A 84 3.78 27.72 -5.13
N PRO A 85 4.44 28.13 -6.23
CA PRO A 85 4.80 27.25 -7.35
C PRO A 85 5.67 26.03 -6.96
N SER A 86 6.45 26.12 -5.88
CA SER A 86 7.23 25.00 -5.36
C SER A 86 6.33 23.86 -4.84
N GLN A 87 5.12 24.16 -4.35
CA GLN A 87 4.17 23.15 -3.90
C GLN A 87 3.74 22.24 -5.06
N ILE A 88 3.51 22.81 -6.24
CA ILE A 88 3.18 22.05 -7.44
C ILE A 88 4.31 21.08 -7.81
N ASN A 89 5.56 21.54 -7.73
CA ASN A 89 6.72 20.68 -8.00
C ASN A 89 6.84 19.54 -6.98
N TYR A 90 6.57 19.83 -5.71
CA TYR A 90 6.59 18.82 -4.66
C TYR A 90 5.55 17.73 -4.94
N VAL A 91 4.31 18.11 -5.25
CA VAL A 91 3.24 17.15 -5.60
C VAL A 91 3.64 16.32 -6.81
N ILE A 92 4.13 16.94 -7.88
CA ILE A 92 4.52 16.24 -9.10
C ILE A 92 5.64 15.22 -8.83
N LYS A 93 6.70 15.63 -8.14
CA LYS A 93 7.86 14.77 -7.84
C LYS A 93 7.53 13.59 -6.91
N THR A 94 6.51 13.71 -6.07
CA THR A 94 6.18 12.71 -5.05
C THR A 94 5.00 11.82 -5.42
N ARG A 95 4.09 12.30 -6.26
CA ARG A 95 2.83 11.60 -6.61
C ARG A 95 2.78 11.09 -8.05
N PHE A 96 3.48 11.76 -8.96
CA PHE A 96 3.46 11.46 -10.39
C PHE A 96 4.84 10.93 -10.83
N THR A 97 5.21 9.78 -10.28
CA THR A 97 6.49 9.11 -10.54
C THR A 97 6.32 7.96 -11.53
N GLU A 98 7.41 7.54 -12.16
CA GLU A 98 7.43 6.35 -13.04
C GLU A 98 6.97 5.09 -12.28
N SER A 99 7.38 4.94 -11.01
CA SER A 99 6.94 3.83 -10.15
C SER A 99 5.43 3.80 -9.90
N ARG A 100 4.74 4.93 -10.05
CA ARG A 100 3.28 5.06 -9.93
C ARG A 100 2.59 5.05 -11.30
N GLY A 101 3.32 4.75 -12.38
CA GLY A 101 2.77 4.65 -13.72
C GLY A 101 2.59 5.99 -14.43
N TYR A 102 3.42 7.00 -14.11
CA TYR A 102 3.36 8.31 -14.75
C TYR A 102 4.71 8.71 -15.38
N THR A 103 4.64 9.35 -16.55
CA THR A 103 5.77 10.02 -17.19
C THR A 103 5.58 11.53 -17.08
N VAL A 104 6.63 12.25 -16.70
CA VAL A 104 6.59 13.70 -16.50
C VAL A 104 7.66 14.39 -17.34
N GLU A 105 7.23 15.31 -18.20
CA GLU A 105 8.09 16.18 -19.00
C GLU A 105 7.90 17.64 -18.58
N SER A 106 8.95 18.45 -18.62
CA SER A 106 8.85 19.88 -18.31
C SER A 106 9.58 20.74 -19.34
N LYS A 107 8.93 21.83 -19.77
CA LYS A 107 9.49 22.85 -20.67
C LYS A 107 9.66 24.16 -19.91
N ARG A 108 10.83 24.81 -20.04
CA ARG A 108 11.13 26.14 -19.44
C ARG A 108 10.93 27.28 -20.47
N GLY A 109 10.80 28.52 -19.99
CA GLY A 109 10.65 29.74 -20.81
C GLY A 109 9.24 30.36 -20.76
N GLY A 110 9.00 31.42 -21.55
CA GLY A 110 7.76 32.22 -21.55
C GLY A 110 6.46 31.48 -21.93
N GLY A 111 6.56 30.21 -22.34
CA GLY A 111 5.44 29.29 -22.57
C GLY A 111 5.66 27.93 -21.91
N GLY A 112 6.38 27.89 -20.79
CA GLY A 112 6.70 26.65 -20.09
C GLY A 112 5.45 25.91 -19.60
N TYR A 113 5.50 24.58 -19.66
CA TYR A 113 4.46 23.69 -19.18
C TYR A 113 5.07 22.45 -18.53
N ILE A 114 4.25 21.74 -17.76
CA ILE A 114 4.53 20.39 -17.29
C ILE A 114 3.51 19.48 -17.96
N ARG A 115 4.00 18.43 -18.63
CA ARG A 115 3.17 17.41 -19.25
C ARG A 115 3.30 16.14 -18.45
N ILE A 116 2.17 15.63 -17.98
CA ILE A 116 2.07 14.39 -17.23
C ILE A 116 1.27 13.43 -18.10
N ALA A 117 1.79 12.23 -18.34
CA ALA A 117 1.10 11.18 -19.07
C ALA A 117 0.98 9.94 -18.18
N ARG A 118 -0.15 9.24 -18.26
CA ARG A 118 -0.27 7.92 -17.65
C ARG A 118 0.37 6.90 -18.58
N VAL A 119 1.29 6.11 -18.06
CA VAL A 119 1.87 4.97 -18.79
C VAL A 119 0.73 4.00 -19.07
N ARG A 120 0.43 3.77 -20.35
CA ARG A 120 -0.51 2.75 -20.78
C ARG A 120 0.28 1.51 -21.14
N PHE A 121 0.16 0.46 -20.32
CA PHE A 121 0.66 -0.85 -20.69
C PHE A 121 -0.35 -1.47 -21.66
N SER A 122 0.13 -2.06 -22.76
CA SER A 122 -0.79 -2.65 -23.75
C SER A 122 -1.41 -3.97 -23.27
N ASP A 123 -0.79 -4.62 -22.27
CA ASP A 123 -1.32 -5.75 -21.52
C ASP A 123 -0.69 -5.84 -20.11
N GLN A 124 -1.22 -6.75 -19.27
CA GLN A 124 -0.72 -6.99 -17.90
C GLN A 124 0.70 -7.58 -17.90
N HIS A 125 1.07 -8.37 -18.91
CA HIS A 125 2.41 -8.98 -19.00
C HIS A 125 3.49 -7.91 -19.18
N GLN A 126 3.28 -6.96 -20.08
CA GLN A 126 4.20 -5.83 -20.28
C GLN A 126 4.30 -4.94 -19.04
N MET A 127 3.22 -4.77 -18.28
CA MET A 127 3.29 -4.09 -16.99
C MET A 127 4.20 -4.85 -16.03
N PHE A 128 4.04 -6.17 -15.92
CA PHE A 128 4.89 -6.99 -15.05
C PHE A 128 6.35 -6.99 -15.48
N ASP A 129 6.64 -7.09 -16.77
CA ASP A 129 8.01 -7.04 -17.30
C ASP A 129 8.69 -5.72 -16.97
N ASN A 130 8.01 -4.60 -17.19
CA ASN A 130 8.51 -3.28 -16.83
C ASN A 130 8.75 -3.15 -15.33
N LEU A 131 7.81 -3.61 -14.50
CA LEU A 131 7.99 -3.60 -13.05
C LEU A 131 9.17 -4.47 -12.63
N MET A 132 9.30 -5.69 -13.17
CA MET A 132 10.41 -6.58 -12.85
C MET A 132 11.76 -6.02 -13.27
N ALA A 133 11.85 -5.37 -14.44
CA ALA A 133 13.08 -4.74 -14.92
C ALA A 133 13.53 -3.58 -14.03
N ASN A 134 12.58 -2.85 -13.43
CA ASN A 134 12.86 -1.69 -12.59
C ASN A 134 13.02 -2.03 -11.09
N ILE A 135 12.79 -3.28 -10.68
CA ILE A 135 13.02 -3.69 -9.29
C ILE A 135 14.52 -3.89 -9.04
N GLY A 136 15.13 -2.92 -8.37
CA GLY A 136 16.46 -3.05 -7.79
C GLY A 136 16.53 -4.08 -6.66
N GLU A 137 17.74 -4.30 -6.12
CA GLU A 137 17.97 -5.25 -5.01
C GLU A 137 17.40 -4.76 -3.68
N ARG A 138 17.12 -3.46 -3.57
CA ARG A 138 16.58 -2.79 -2.38
C ARG A 138 15.44 -1.90 -2.80
N ILE A 139 14.32 -1.98 -2.10
CA ILE A 139 13.16 -1.10 -2.28
C ILE A 139 12.97 -0.32 -0.98
N SER A 140 12.37 0.88 -1.00
CA SER A 140 11.96 1.61 0.23
C SER A 140 10.48 1.31 0.57
N GLU A 141 10.05 1.49 1.83
CA GLU A 141 8.67 1.17 2.22
C GLU A 141 7.65 1.97 1.39
N GLN A 142 7.98 3.24 1.11
CA GLN A 142 7.18 4.10 0.24
C GLN A 142 7.07 3.55 -1.17
N VAL A 143 8.19 3.15 -1.80
CA VAL A 143 8.18 2.61 -3.16
C VAL A 143 7.42 1.29 -3.22
N PHE A 144 7.60 0.42 -2.22
CA PHE A 144 6.85 -0.83 -2.12
C PHE A 144 5.34 -0.56 -2.03
N THR A 145 4.94 0.39 -1.17
CA THR A 145 3.54 0.79 -1.01
C THR A 145 2.95 1.32 -2.30
N ASP A 146 3.70 2.16 -3.02
CA ASP A 146 3.28 2.73 -4.30
C ASP A 146 3.07 1.64 -5.37
N LEU A 147 3.93 0.62 -5.39
CA LEU A 147 3.82 -0.50 -6.31
C LEU A 147 2.61 -1.41 -5.98
N ILE A 148 2.33 -1.65 -4.71
CA ILE A 148 1.11 -2.38 -4.30
C ILE A 148 -0.15 -1.57 -4.63
N GLN A 149 -0.12 -0.25 -4.44
CA GLN A 149 -1.23 0.63 -4.82
C GLN A 149 -1.47 0.60 -6.33
N LEU A 150 -0.41 0.61 -7.14
CA LEU A 150 -0.51 0.47 -8.60
C LEU A 150 -1.19 -0.85 -8.99
N LEU A 151 -0.82 -1.99 -8.37
CA LEU A 151 -1.47 -3.27 -8.62
C LEU A 151 -2.97 -3.27 -8.27
N PHE A 152 -3.36 -2.54 -7.21
CA PHE A 152 -4.77 -2.39 -6.84
C PHE A 152 -5.52 -1.47 -7.82
N ASP A 153 -4.92 -0.37 -8.23
CA ASP A 153 -5.51 0.60 -9.15
C ASP A 153 -5.77 -0.06 -10.52
N GLU A 154 -4.87 -0.93 -10.96
CA GLU A 154 -4.99 -1.76 -12.18
C GLU A 154 -5.87 -3.02 -11.98
N LYS A 155 -6.53 -3.17 -10.83
CA LYS A 155 -7.45 -4.28 -10.50
C LYS A 155 -6.82 -5.68 -10.56
N ILE A 156 -5.50 -5.76 -10.42
CA ILE A 156 -4.74 -7.03 -10.40
C ILE A 156 -4.90 -7.71 -9.02
N ILE A 157 -4.96 -6.90 -7.96
CA ILE A 157 -5.20 -7.36 -6.59
C ILE A 157 -6.38 -6.64 -5.95
N SER A 158 -7.04 -7.29 -5.01
CA SER A 158 -8.12 -6.69 -4.21
C SER A 158 -7.57 -5.78 -3.09
N GLU A 159 -8.42 -4.89 -2.57
CA GLU A 159 -8.08 -4.02 -1.41
C GLU A 159 -7.62 -4.88 -0.22
N ARG A 160 -8.27 -6.04 -0.01
CA ARG A 160 -7.93 -6.97 1.07
C ARG A 160 -6.53 -7.56 0.89
N GLU A 161 -6.20 -8.02 -0.32
CA GLU A 161 -4.87 -8.58 -0.61
C GLU A 161 -3.77 -7.53 -0.46
N GLY A 162 -3.99 -6.33 -1.01
CA GLY A 162 -3.06 -5.20 -0.86
C GLY A 162 -2.80 -4.86 0.61
N ASN A 163 -3.85 -4.71 1.41
CA ASN A 163 -3.71 -4.39 2.83
C ASN A 163 -2.95 -5.47 3.62
N LEU A 164 -3.17 -6.76 3.30
CA LEU A 164 -2.43 -7.86 3.93
C LEU A 164 -0.93 -7.81 3.57
N ILE A 165 -0.62 -7.58 2.30
CA ILE A 165 0.77 -7.47 1.84
C ILE A 165 1.48 -6.31 2.55
N LEU A 166 0.86 -5.13 2.59
CA LEU A 166 1.42 -3.94 3.23
C LEU A 166 1.67 -4.14 4.73
N ALA A 167 0.74 -4.78 5.44
CA ALA A 167 0.88 -5.04 6.87
C ALA A 167 2.08 -5.94 7.21
N THR A 168 2.49 -6.82 6.28
CA THR A 168 3.65 -7.72 6.46
C THR A 168 4.98 -7.12 6.00
N ALA A 169 4.95 -5.96 5.35
CA ALA A 169 6.11 -5.39 4.66
C ALA A 169 6.69 -4.15 5.37
N THR A 170 6.24 -3.83 6.59
CA THR A 170 6.73 -2.69 7.35
C THR A 170 8.14 -2.94 7.89
N ASP A 171 8.88 -1.87 8.15
CA ASP A 171 10.21 -1.97 8.74
C ASP A 171 10.18 -2.63 10.14
N GLU A 172 9.08 -2.50 10.89
CA GLU A 172 8.87 -3.19 12.18
C GLU A 172 8.83 -4.71 12.04
N VAL A 173 8.17 -5.23 10.99
CA VAL A 173 8.03 -6.68 10.76
C VAL A 173 9.29 -7.26 10.15
N LEU A 174 9.93 -6.53 9.23
CA LEU A 174 11.05 -7.05 8.43
C LEU A 174 12.44 -6.76 9.03
N GLY A 175 12.54 -5.82 9.97
CA GLY A 175 13.78 -5.50 10.68
C GLY A 175 14.84 -4.87 9.77
N LYS A 176 16.13 -5.12 10.09
CA LYS A 176 17.27 -4.44 9.48
C LYS A 176 17.39 -4.64 7.96
N ASP A 177 16.93 -5.78 7.45
CA ASP A 177 17.02 -6.15 6.04
C ASP A 177 15.72 -5.86 5.26
N ALA A 178 14.84 -5.01 5.83
CA ALA A 178 13.55 -4.67 5.23
C ALA A 178 13.63 -4.25 3.75
N PRO A 179 14.59 -3.40 3.31
CA PRO A 179 14.68 -3.01 1.91
C PRO A 179 14.90 -4.18 0.93
N GLU A 180 15.78 -5.10 1.29
CA GLU A 180 16.16 -6.31 0.53
C GLU A 180 15.05 -7.35 0.57
N ILE A 181 14.38 -7.51 1.71
CA ILE A 181 13.23 -8.42 1.84
C ILE A 181 12.06 -7.90 0.99
N ARG A 182 11.73 -6.60 1.04
CA ARG A 182 10.66 -6.00 0.21
C ARG A 182 10.92 -6.17 -1.28
N ALA A 183 12.17 -6.01 -1.73
CA ALA A 183 12.55 -6.28 -3.12
C ALA A 183 12.26 -7.73 -3.53
N ARG A 184 12.67 -8.70 -2.69
CA ARG A 184 12.41 -10.13 -2.92
C ARG A 184 10.92 -10.48 -2.87
N MET A 185 10.19 -9.92 -1.91
CA MET A 185 8.74 -10.09 -1.78
C MET A 185 8.04 -9.62 -3.05
N LEU A 186 8.34 -8.40 -3.51
CA LEU A 186 7.69 -7.85 -4.69
C LEU A 186 7.97 -8.70 -5.93
N ARG A 187 9.22 -9.11 -6.17
CA ARG A 187 9.56 -10.03 -7.27
C ARG A 187 8.72 -11.30 -7.21
N LYS A 188 8.55 -11.90 -6.02
CA LYS A 188 7.75 -13.12 -5.86
C LYS A 188 6.26 -12.90 -6.08
N ILE A 189 5.72 -11.76 -5.64
CA ILE A 189 4.32 -11.38 -5.86
C ILE A 189 4.07 -11.23 -7.36
N LEU A 190 4.88 -10.44 -8.07
CA LEU A 190 4.73 -10.21 -9.50
C LEU A 190 4.84 -11.53 -10.28
N GLN A 191 5.85 -12.36 -10.00
CA GLN A 191 5.98 -13.71 -10.60
C GLN A 191 4.76 -14.61 -10.37
N ARG A 192 4.06 -14.45 -9.24
CA ARG A 192 2.87 -15.26 -8.93
C ARG A 192 1.62 -14.74 -9.62
N LEU A 193 1.49 -13.42 -9.75
CA LEU A 193 0.37 -12.77 -10.42
C LEU A 193 0.45 -12.94 -11.94
N ASP A 194 1.65 -12.84 -12.50
CA ASP A 194 1.93 -13.03 -13.93
C ASP A 194 1.46 -14.41 -14.44
N ARG A 195 1.61 -15.46 -13.62
CA ARG A 195 1.16 -16.83 -13.96
C ARG A 195 -0.35 -17.01 -14.02
N LYS A 196 -1.15 -16.14 -13.40
CA LYS A 196 -2.63 -16.25 -13.45
C LYS A 196 -3.23 -15.72 -14.75
N GLY A 197 -2.44 -15.07 -15.62
CA GLY A 197 -2.89 -14.59 -16.93
C GLY A 197 -3.16 -15.68 -17.98
N PHE A 198 -2.80 -16.95 -17.71
CA PHE A 198 -2.97 -18.08 -18.65
C PHE A 198 -4.26 -18.90 -18.47
N HIS A 199 -5.27 -18.38 -17.77
CA HIS A 199 -6.56 -19.05 -17.67
C HIS A 199 -7.67 -18.18 -18.29
N LEU A 200 -7.76 -18.28 -19.61
CA LEU A 200 -9.04 -18.28 -20.34
C LEU A 200 -9.73 -19.63 -20.12
#